data_AF-A0A382H015-F1
#
_entry.id   AF-A0A382H015-F1
#
_cell.length_a   1.000
_cell.length_b   1.000
_cell.length_c   1.000
_cell.angle_alpha   90.00
_cell.angle_beta   90.00
_cell.angle_gamma   90.00
#
_symmetry.space_group_name_H-M   'P 1'
#
loop_
_entity.id
_entity.type
_entity.pdbx_description
1 polymer ?
#
loop_
_entity_poly.entity_id
_entity_poly.type
_entity_poly.pdbx_seq_one_letter_code
_entity_poly.pdbx_strand_id
1 'polypeptide(L)'
;AYKIIAEALLEGLKEMGLFNAVLASRQRVYKSRNPCHSPSCLSSINHLEIEVYGAKLVGSAQRRTKGAFLQHGSILLDLDRTLLNSLFKYSTADNRYRSMDILNNKVVTLPECLGKKVTRNEVSQALKSGFSRVLQGNWVPGCLNSFELV
;
A
#
# COMPACT_ATOMS: atom_id res chain seq x y z
N ALA A 1 12.07 5.19 -11.08
CA ALA A 1 10.62 4.95 -11.26
C ALA A 1 9.96 4.50 -9.96
N TYR A 2 10.09 3.23 -9.51
CA TYR A 2 9.36 2.73 -8.34
C TYR A 2 9.52 3.62 -7.09
N LYS A 3 10.78 3.92 -6.72
CA LYS A 3 11.09 4.79 -5.57
C LYS A 3 10.40 6.15 -5.66
N ILE A 4 10.43 6.79 -6.82
CA ILE A 4 9.84 8.11 -7.06
C ILE A 4 8.31 8.06 -6.86
N ILE A 5 7.64 7.04 -7.39
CA ILE A 5 6.20 6.86 -7.17
C ILE A 5 5.89 6.59 -5.69
N ALA A 6 6.73 5.80 -5.02
CA ALA A 6 6.57 5.52 -3.59
C ALA A 6 6.78 6.79 -2.74
N GLU A 7 7.72 7.66 -3.11
CA GLU A 7 7.93 8.96 -2.49
C GLU A 7 6.73 9.90 -2.73
N ALA A 8 6.18 9.94 -3.94
CA ALA A 8 4.98 10.72 -4.25
C ALA A 8 3.76 10.29 -3.41
N LEU A 9 3.54 8.98 -3.27
CA LEU A 9 2.52 8.40 -2.38
C LEU A 9 2.77 8.83 -0.93
N LEU A 10 4.02 8.77 -0.48
CA LEU A 10 4.41 9.13 0.89
C LEU A 10 4.16 10.62 1.18
N GLU A 11 4.51 11.51 0.25
CA GLU A 11 4.23 12.95 0.39
C GLU A 11 2.73 13.24 0.47
N GLY A 12 1.91 12.53 -0.32
CA GLY A 12 0.46 12.64 -0.20
C GLY A 12 -0.05 12.21 1.18
N LEU A 13 0.45 11.09 1.71
CA LEU A 13 0.07 10.63 3.05
C LEU A 13 0.48 11.61 4.16
N LYS A 14 1.66 12.24 4.06
CA LYS A 14 2.10 13.28 4.98
C LYS A 14 1.16 14.49 4.99
N GLU A 15 0.65 14.90 3.82
CA GLU A 15 -0.31 15.99 3.72
C GLU A 15 -1.64 15.67 4.45
N MET A 16 -2.00 14.40 4.55
CA MET A 16 -3.16 13.96 5.34
C MET A 16 -2.89 13.93 6.85
N GLY A 17 -1.67 14.23 7.29
CA GLY A 17 -1.22 14.19 8.69
C GLY A 17 -0.50 12.90 9.09
N LEU A 18 -0.22 11.99 8.15
CA LEU A 18 0.44 10.71 8.45
C LEU A 18 1.97 10.81 8.30
N PHE A 19 2.62 11.49 9.25
CA PHE A 19 4.08 11.75 9.21
C PHE A 19 4.96 10.53 9.52
N ASN A 20 4.35 9.54 10.16
CA ASN A 20 4.93 8.30 10.66
C ASN A 20 4.91 7.17 9.61
N ALA A 21 4.33 7.42 8.42
CA ALA A 21 4.51 6.55 7.27
C ALA A 21 5.96 6.60 6.78
N VAL A 22 6.51 5.44 6.41
CA VAL A 22 7.88 5.30 5.90
C VAL A 22 7.95 4.28 4.78
N LEU A 23 8.98 4.38 3.93
CA LEU A 23 9.30 3.35 2.95
C LEU A 23 10.06 2.21 3.63
N ALA A 24 9.58 0.99 3.44
CA ALA A 24 10.22 -0.20 3.99
C ALA A 24 11.62 -0.41 3.39
N SER A 25 12.62 -0.51 4.27
CA SER A 25 14.01 -0.73 3.88
C SER A 25 14.31 -2.21 3.65
N ARG A 26 15.27 -2.50 2.76
CA ARG A 26 15.63 -3.89 2.41
C ARG A 26 16.10 -4.71 3.63
N GLN A 27 16.79 -4.06 4.58
CA GLN A 27 17.25 -4.69 5.81
C GLN A 27 16.10 -5.06 6.74
N ARG A 28 15.08 -4.20 6.89
CA ARG A 28 13.88 -4.51 7.69
C ARG A 28 13.07 -5.65 7.08
N VAL A 29 12.91 -5.65 5.75
CA VAL A 29 12.25 -6.74 5.02
C VAL A 29 12.93 -8.08 5.28
N TYR A 30 14.26 -8.12 5.27
CA TYR A 30 15.02 -9.34 5.56
C TYR A 30 14.83 -9.83 7.01
N LYS A 31 14.88 -8.91 7.99
CA LYS A 31 14.66 -9.23 9.41
C LYS A 31 13.21 -9.62 9.74
N SER A 32 12.24 -9.11 8.98
CA SER A 32 10.81 -9.39 9.16
C SER A 32 10.33 -10.66 8.43
N ARG A 33 11.22 -11.43 7.81
CA ARG A 33 10.88 -12.73 7.23
C ARG A 33 10.55 -13.72 8.35
N ASN A 34 9.26 -13.80 8.70
CA ASN A 34 8.76 -14.85 9.57
C ASN A 34 8.93 -16.21 8.86
N PRO A 35 9.37 -17.27 9.56
CA PRO A 35 9.42 -18.62 9.01
C PRO A 35 8.01 -19.18 8.69
N CYS A 36 6.97 -18.59 9.30
CA CYS A 36 5.58 -18.90 9.00
C CYS A 36 5.06 -17.93 7.93
N HIS A 37 4.78 -18.47 6.73
CA HIS A 37 4.31 -17.69 5.59
C HIS A 37 2.78 -17.57 5.65
N SER A 38 2.28 -16.36 5.87
CA SER A 38 0.86 -16.08 5.59
C SER A 38 0.65 -16.13 4.07
N PRO A 39 -0.45 -16.73 3.57
CA PRO A 39 -0.72 -16.78 2.14
C PRO A 39 -1.07 -15.41 1.55
N SER A 40 -1.40 -14.42 2.39
CA SER A 40 -1.76 -13.07 1.95
C SER A 40 -0.52 -12.20 1.69
N CYS A 41 -0.35 -11.73 0.46
CA CYS A 41 0.67 -10.72 0.12
C CYS A 41 0.45 -9.36 0.81
N LEU A 42 -0.71 -9.15 1.44
CA LEU A 42 -0.99 -7.96 2.22
C LEU A 42 -0.27 -7.98 3.58
N SER A 43 -0.02 -9.17 4.11
CA SER A 43 0.65 -9.36 5.40
C SER A 43 2.18 -9.37 5.34
N SER A 44 2.75 -9.27 4.13
CA SER A 44 4.19 -9.15 3.91
C SER A 44 4.55 -7.78 3.36
N ILE A 45 5.64 -7.22 3.88
CA ILE A 45 6.17 -5.92 3.48
C ILE A 45 7.39 -6.16 2.58
N ASN A 46 7.34 -5.61 1.37
CA ASN A 46 8.42 -5.62 0.40
C ASN A 46 9.18 -4.28 0.38
N HIS A 47 10.35 -4.29 -0.25
CA HIS A 47 11.18 -3.09 -0.40
C HIS A 47 10.41 -1.96 -1.11
N LEU A 48 10.46 -0.74 -0.55
CA LEU A 48 9.76 0.47 -1.03
C LEU A 48 8.22 0.44 -0.93
N GLU A 49 7.64 -0.55 -0.27
CA GLU A 49 6.24 -0.44 0.17
C GLU A 49 6.13 0.53 1.36
N ILE A 50 4.93 1.07 1.58
CA ILE A 50 4.69 2.03 2.65
C ILE A 50 4.15 1.31 3.88
N GLU A 51 4.87 1.47 4.99
CA GLU A 51 4.53 0.95 6.31
C GLU A 51 4.34 2.07 7.33
N VAL A 52 3.54 1.80 8.36
CA VAL A 52 3.41 2.63 9.56
C VAL A 52 3.67 1.72 10.76
N TYR A 53 4.68 2.05 11.57
CA TYR A 53 5.12 1.25 12.71
C TYR A 53 5.37 -0.25 12.39
N GLY A 54 5.82 -0.57 11.18
CA GLY A 54 6.09 -1.95 10.75
C GLY A 54 4.86 -2.76 10.34
N ALA A 55 3.70 -2.10 10.16
CA ALA A 55 2.51 -2.65 9.54
C ALA A 55 2.29 -2.03 8.15
N LYS A 56 1.89 -2.86 7.17
CA LYS A 56 1.68 -2.46 5.79
C LYS A 56 0.42 -1.62 5.65
N LEU A 57 0.55 -0.46 5.00
CA LEU A 57 -0.56 0.44 4.68
C LEU A 57 -0.86 0.48 3.18
N VAL A 58 0.20 0.51 2.35
CA VAL A 58 0.08 0.59 0.89
C VAL A 58 0.79 -0.60 0.25
N GLY A 59 0.06 -1.35 -0.56
CA GLY A 59 0.61 -2.37 -1.45
C GLY A 59 0.78 -1.82 -2.85
N SER A 60 1.91 -2.10 -3.50
CA SER A 60 2.22 -1.61 -4.85
C SER A 60 2.82 -2.70 -5.73
N ALA A 61 2.41 -2.72 -7.00
CA ALA A 61 2.96 -3.57 -8.04
C ALA A 61 3.40 -2.72 -9.23
N GLN A 62 4.47 -3.15 -9.92
CA GLN A 62 4.96 -2.48 -11.11
C GLN A 62 5.28 -3.48 -12.22
N ARG A 63 4.80 -3.19 -13.43
CA ARG A 63 5.20 -3.87 -14.67
C ARG A 63 5.99 -2.90 -15.53
N ARG A 64 7.06 -3.38 -16.17
CA ARG A 64 7.91 -2.57 -17.07
C ARG A 64 7.90 -3.15 -18.48
N THR A 65 7.88 -2.28 -19.47
CA THR A 65 8.06 -2.60 -20.89
C THR A 65 9.26 -1.81 -21.44
N LYS A 66 9.61 -2.00 -22.72
CA LYS A 66 10.82 -1.42 -23.32
C LYS A 66 10.88 0.11 -23.28
N GLY A 67 9.74 0.80 -23.18
CA GLY A 67 9.67 2.27 -23.14
C GLY A 67 8.74 2.86 -22.07
N ALA A 68 8.07 2.03 -21.26
CA ALA A 68 7.10 2.50 -20.28
C ALA A 68 7.07 1.61 -19.03
N PHE A 69 6.38 2.08 -18.00
CA PHE A 69 6.04 1.26 -16.85
C PHE A 69 4.62 1.57 -16.39
N LEU A 70 3.95 0.56 -15.86
CA LEU A 70 2.68 0.68 -15.16
C LEU A 70 2.93 0.40 -13.68
N GLN A 71 2.60 1.34 -12.82
CA GLN A 71 2.57 1.14 -11.38
C GLN A 71 1.15 1.35 -10.87
N HIS A 72 0.67 0.38 -10.09
CA HIS A 72 -0.65 0.42 -9.45
C HIS A 72 -0.58 -0.20 -8.07
N GLY A 73 -1.64 -0.04 -7.28
CA GLY A 73 -1.65 -0.53 -5.92
C GLY A 73 -2.95 -0.22 -5.20
N SER A 74 -2.94 -0.48 -3.90
CA SER A 74 -4.08 -0.27 -3.02
C SER A 74 -3.61 0.45 -1.75
N ILE A 75 -4.38 1.43 -1.32
CA ILE A 75 -4.28 2.07 0.00
C ILE A 75 -5.44 1.54 0.83
N LEU A 76 -5.16 0.96 1.98
CA LEU A 76 -6.18 0.34 2.82
C LEU A 76 -7.00 1.41 3.55
N LEU A 77 -8.27 1.57 3.18
CA LEU A 77 -9.21 2.47 3.87
C LEU A 77 -10.10 1.73 4.87
N ASP A 78 -10.37 0.46 4.58
CA ASP A 78 -11.14 -0.44 5.43
C ASP A 78 -10.62 -1.85 5.19
N LEU A 79 -10.72 -2.71 6.21
CA LEU A 79 -10.25 -4.08 6.15
C LEU A 79 -11.00 -4.96 7.15
N ASP A 80 -11.89 -5.81 6.63
CA ASP A 80 -12.39 -6.96 7.38
C ASP A 80 -11.32 -8.06 7.36
N ARG A 81 -10.52 -8.09 8.43
CA ARG A 81 -9.42 -9.05 8.61
C ARG A 81 -9.94 -10.48 8.71
N THR A 82 -11.11 -10.69 9.31
CA THR A 82 -11.71 -12.03 9.49
C THR A 82 -12.19 -12.58 8.16
N LEU A 83 -12.90 -11.76 7.38
CA LEU A 83 -13.31 -12.10 6.02
C LEU A 83 -12.08 -12.38 5.16
N LEU A 84 -11.08 -11.49 5.14
CA LEU A 84 -9.86 -11.69 4.35
C LEU A 84 -9.16 -13.01 4.72
N ASN A 85 -8.98 -13.28 6.01
CA ASN A 85 -8.37 -14.52 6.47
C ASN A 85 -9.21 -15.76 6.07
N SER A 86 -10.54 -15.63 5.97
CA SER A 86 -11.41 -16.75 5.56
C SER A 86 -11.29 -17.13 4.07
N LEU A 87 -10.77 -16.23 3.22
CA LEU A 87 -10.64 -16.46 1.78
C LEU A 87 -9.49 -17.40 1.41
N PHE A 88 -8.58 -17.67 2.35
CA PHE A 88 -7.40 -18.51 2.11
C PHE A 88 -7.60 -19.94 2.63
N LYS A 89 -6.92 -20.88 1.96
CA LYS A 89 -6.84 -22.27 2.42
C LYS A 89 -5.68 -22.42 3.40
N TYR A 90 -5.93 -23.12 4.50
CA TYR A 90 -4.92 -23.45 5.50
C TYR A 90 -4.86 -24.96 5.68
N SER A 91 -3.65 -25.50 5.81
CA SER A 91 -3.44 -26.93 6.08
C SER A 91 -3.87 -27.34 7.49
N THR A 92 -3.86 -26.41 8.45
CA THR A 92 -4.26 -26.63 9.85
C THR A 92 -4.97 -25.41 10.43
N ALA A 93 -5.74 -25.62 11.50
CA ALA A 93 -6.35 -24.52 12.26
C ALA A 93 -5.28 -23.58 12.86
N ASP A 94 -4.17 -24.13 13.38
CA ASP A 94 -3.05 -23.35 13.92
C ASP A 94 -2.45 -22.40 12.87
N ASN A 95 -2.31 -22.84 11.63
CA ASN A 95 -1.83 -21.98 10.53
C ASN A 95 -2.81 -20.84 10.25
N ARG A 96 -4.12 -21.09 10.36
CA ARG A 96 -5.16 -20.07 10.22
C ARG A 96 -5.11 -19.05 11.36
N TYR A 97 -4.93 -19.49 12.61
CA TYR A 97 -4.81 -18.60 13.77
C TYR A 97 -3.55 -17.73 13.69
N ARG A 98 -2.40 -18.33 13.33
CA ARG A 98 -1.15 -17.58 13.12
C ARG A 98 -1.27 -16.56 11.99
N SER A 99 -1.92 -16.94 10.87
CA SER A 99 -2.20 -16.01 9.77
C SER A 99 -3.05 -14.82 10.23
N MET A 100 -4.06 -15.06 11.07
CA MET A 100 -4.89 -13.99 11.63
C MET A 100 -4.09 -13.06 12.54
N ASP A 101 -3.23 -13.61 13.41
CA ASP A 101 -2.35 -12.81 14.27
C ASP A 101 -1.40 -11.92 13.45
N ILE A 102 -0.81 -12.47 12.38
CA ILE A 102 0.01 -11.69 11.45
C ILE A 102 -0.83 -10.58 10.81
N LEU A 103 -2.05 -10.84 10.32
CA LEU A 103 -2.90 -9.82 9.72
C LEU A 103 -3.24 -8.69 10.71
N ASN A 104 -3.49 -9.01 11.97
CA ASN A 104 -3.78 -8.01 13.00
C ASN A 104 -2.57 -7.12 13.32
N ASN A 105 -1.36 -7.68 13.30
CA ASN A 105 -0.14 -6.97 13.69
C ASN A 105 0.65 -6.34 12.53
N LYS A 106 0.46 -6.83 11.31
CA LYS A 106 1.26 -6.47 10.13
C LYS A 106 0.50 -5.75 9.04
N VAL A 107 -0.79 -5.47 9.24
CA VAL A 107 -1.62 -4.73 8.28
C VAL A 107 -2.41 -3.65 9.00
N VAL A 108 -2.36 -2.44 8.46
CA VAL A 108 -3.03 -1.27 9.04
C VAL A 108 -3.77 -0.49 7.97
N THR A 109 -4.91 0.08 8.32
CA THR A 109 -5.70 0.95 7.46
C THR A 109 -5.38 2.42 7.74
N LEU A 110 -5.64 3.28 6.76
CA LEU A 110 -5.40 4.71 6.86
C LEU A 110 -6.24 5.37 7.98
N PRO A 111 -7.53 5.02 8.18
CA PRO A 111 -8.29 5.51 9.33
C PRO A 111 -7.73 5.07 10.68
N GLU A 112 -7.25 3.83 10.81
CA GLU A 112 -6.60 3.34 12.04
C GLU A 112 -5.34 4.16 12.35
N CYS A 113 -4.55 4.52 11.33
CA CYS A 113 -3.37 5.36 11.52
C CYS A 113 -3.70 6.81 11.89
N LEU A 114 -4.75 7.39 11.30
CA LEU A 114 -5.09 8.80 11.48
C LEU A 114 -6.05 9.05 12.65
N GLY A 115 -6.65 8.01 13.22
CA GLY A 115 -7.64 8.11 14.29
C GLY A 115 -8.96 8.78 13.87
N LYS A 116 -9.25 8.85 12.57
CA LYS A 116 -10.45 9.48 12.02
C LYS A 116 -10.94 8.76 10.76
N LYS A 117 -12.22 8.93 10.42
CA LYS A 117 -12.75 8.47 9.14
C LYS A 117 -12.06 9.22 8.00
N VAL A 118 -11.81 8.51 6.90
CA VAL A 118 -11.15 9.05 5.71
C VAL A 118 -11.97 8.67 4.48
N THR A 119 -12.24 9.64 3.63
CA THR A 119 -12.97 9.46 2.37
C THR A 119 -12.03 9.23 1.20
N ARG A 120 -12.54 8.58 0.14
CA ARG A 120 -11.78 8.42 -1.11
C ARG A 120 -11.38 9.74 -1.75
N ASN A 121 -12.20 10.78 -1.60
CA ASN A 121 -11.91 12.10 -2.16
C ASN A 121 -10.72 12.75 -1.44
N GLU A 122 -10.67 12.71 -0.10
CA GLU A 122 -9.51 13.22 0.66
C GLU A 122 -8.21 12.52 0.23
N VAL A 123 -8.25 11.19 0.08
CA VAL A 123 -7.10 10.42 -0.43
C VAL A 123 -6.74 10.86 -1.83
N SER A 124 -7.71 10.99 -2.74
CA SER A 124 -7.46 11.43 -4.12
C SER A 124 -6.80 12.81 -4.18
N GLN A 125 -7.26 13.77 -3.38
CA GLN A 125 -6.67 15.12 -3.33
C GLN A 125 -5.25 15.09 -2.78
N ALA A 126 -5.03 14.36 -1.70
CA ALA A 126 -3.71 14.20 -1.11
C ALA A 126 -2.73 13.53 -2.09
N LEU A 127 -3.17 12.50 -2.82
CA LEU A 127 -2.36 11.86 -3.85
C LEU A 127 -2.04 12.81 -5.00
N LYS A 128 -3.01 13.59 -5.50
CA LYS A 128 -2.76 14.60 -6.54
C LYS A 128 -1.68 15.58 -6.08
N SER A 129 -1.79 16.08 -4.86
CA SER A 129 -0.82 17.02 -4.30
C SER A 129 0.57 16.38 -4.14
N GLY A 130 0.65 15.20 -3.52
CA GLY A 130 1.91 14.46 -3.34
C GLY A 130 2.61 14.16 -4.66
N PHE A 131 1.86 13.72 -5.67
CA PHE A 131 2.39 13.50 -7.02
C PHE A 131 2.86 14.79 -7.67
N SER A 132 2.09 15.88 -7.62
CA SER A 132 2.50 17.17 -8.19
C SER A 132 3.75 17.76 -7.53
N ARG A 133 3.95 17.52 -6.22
CA ARG A 133 5.17 17.98 -5.51
C ARG A 133 6.42 17.19 -5.93
N VAL A 134 6.31 15.87 -6.06
CA VAL A 134 7.46 15.00 -6.37
C VAL A 134 7.76 14.96 -7.87
N LEU A 135 6.72 14.91 -8.70
CA LEU A 135 6.81 14.90 -10.15
C LEU A 135 6.42 16.29 -10.66
N GLN A 136 7.41 17.18 -10.69
CA GLN A 136 7.23 18.55 -11.19
C GLN A 136 6.76 18.52 -12.65
N GLY A 137 5.74 19.30 -12.96
CA GLY A 137 5.17 19.37 -14.30
C GLY A 137 3.79 20.03 -14.31
N ASN A 138 3.22 20.19 -15.50
CA ASN A 138 1.87 20.70 -15.66
C ASN A 138 0.86 19.53 -15.62
N TRP A 139 0.23 19.34 -14.47
CA TRP A 139 -0.79 18.32 -14.26
C TRP A 139 -2.16 18.87 -14.66
N VAL A 140 -2.70 18.36 -15.77
CA VAL A 140 -4.04 18.74 -16.26
C VAL A 140 -4.99 17.53 -16.19
N PRO A 141 -6.27 17.73 -15.86
CA PRO A 141 -7.27 16.68 -15.99
C PRO A 141 -7.33 16.17 -17.43
N GLY A 142 -7.18 14.85 -17.60
CA GLY A 142 -7.32 14.16 -18.88
C GLY A 142 -8.60 13.33 -18.95
N CYS A 143 -8.96 12.90 -20.16
CA CYS A 143 -9.99 11.90 -20.41
C CYS A 143 -9.37 10.74 -21.19
N LEU A 144 -9.95 9.54 -21.05
CA LEU A 144 -9.53 8.41 -21.88
C LEU A 144 -9.78 8.74 -23.35
N ASN A 145 -8.79 8.50 -24.20
CA ASN A 145 -8.91 8.67 -25.65
C ASN A 145 -9.53 7.43 -26.31
N SER A 146 -9.85 7.54 -27.60
CA SER A 146 -10.49 6.45 -28.35
C SER A 146 -9.68 5.16 -28.41
N PHE A 147 -8.36 5.21 -28.33
CA PHE A 147 -7.50 4.02 -28.30
C PHE A 147 -7.46 3.35 -26.92
N GLU A 148 -7.75 4.08 -25.85
CA GLU A 148 -7.73 3.59 -24.46
C GLU A 148 -9.07 2.97 -24.04
N LEU A 149 -10.15 3.25 -24.77
CA LEU A 149 -11.51 2.75 -24.50
C LEU A 149 -11.83 1.39 -25.15
N VAL A 150 -10.88 0.82 -25.91
CA VAL A 150 -11.05 -0.41 -26.70
C VAL A 150 -10.89 -1.67 -25.86
#